data_AF-E0MTN0-F1
#
_entry.id   AF-E0MTN0-F1
#
_cell.length_a   1.000
_cell.length_b   1.000
_cell.length_c   1.000
_cell.angle_alpha   90.00
_cell.angle_beta   90.00
_cell.angle_gamma   90.00
#
_symmetry.space_group_name_H-M   'P 1'
#
loop_
_entity.id
_entity.type
_entity.pdbx_description
1 polymer ?
#
loop_
_entity_poly.entity_id
_entity_poly.type
_entity_poly.pdbx_seq_one_letter_code
_entity_poly.pdbx_strand_id
1 'polypeptide(L)'
;DTATVTITVNPQNDAPTAADDAVTTNEDAAVSGAVILNDIDGDALTATLGTAPTNGTVIVNTDGTYTYTPAADFNGTDTFTVSVDDGNGGTDTATVTITVSPQNDAPTAADDAVTTNEDVAVSGAVILNDIDGDVLTATLGTAPTNGTVVVNTDGTYTYTPA
;
A
#
# COMPACT_ATOMS: atom_id res chain seq x y z
N ASP A 1 -30.63 -64.58 -28.29
CA ASP A 1 -30.87 -63.21 -28.75
C ASP A 1 -30.28 -62.27 -27.72
N THR A 2 -29.53 -61.26 -28.14
CA THR A 2 -28.92 -60.28 -27.24
C THR A 2 -29.07 -58.90 -27.84
N ALA A 3 -29.71 -58.01 -27.09
CA ALA A 3 -29.82 -56.60 -27.44
C ALA A 3 -28.77 -55.79 -26.70
N THR A 4 -28.16 -54.83 -27.39
CA THR A 4 -27.28 -53.83 -26.81
C THR A 4 -28.06 -52.58 -26.46
N VAL A 5 -27.90 -52.10 -25.23
CA VAL A 5 -28.34 -50.77 -24.80
C VAL A 5 -27.13 -49.85 -24.87
N THR A 6 -27.25 -48.77 -25.65
CA THR A 6 -26.24 -47.71 -25.69
C THR A 6 -26.69 -46.58 -24.78
N ILE A 7 -25.85 -46.23 -23.81
CA ILE A 7 -26.02 -45.05 -22.96
C ILE A 7 -25.03 -43.99 -23.45
N THR A 8 -25.53 -42.81 -23.76
CA THR A 8 -24.71 -41.64 -24.09
C THR A 8 -24.78 -40.67 -22.91
N VAL A 9 -23.63 -40.23 -22.43
CA VAL A 9 -23.49 -39.15 -21.45
C VAL A 9 -22.92 -37.95 -22.19
N ASN A 10 -23.60 -36.81 -22.10
CA ASN A 10 -23.14 -35.57 -22.71
C ASN A 10 -22.28 -34.79 -21.71
N PRO A 11 -21.18 -34.15 -22.14
CA PRO A 11 -20.42 -33.26 -21.28
C PRO A 11 -21.28 -32.03 -20.91
N GLN A 12 -21.07 -31.53 -19.70
CA GLN A 12 -21.63 -30.28 -19.19
C GLN A 12 -20.47 -29.44 -18.70
N ASN A 13 -20.50 -28.13 -18.97
CA ASN A 13 -19.51 -27.18 -18.48
C ASN A 13 -19.47 -27.17 -16.95
N ASP A 14 -18.30 -27.40 -16.39
CA ASP A 14 -17.97 -27.21 -15.00
C ASP A 14 -17.50 -25.75 -14.79
N ALA A 15 -17.70 -25.21 -13.59
CA ALA A 15 -17.25 -23.85 -13.29
C ALA A 15 -15.74 -23.83 -13.00
N PRO A 16 -15.06 -22.71 -13.28
CA PRO A 16 -13.66 -22.56 -12.90
C PRO A 16 -13.51 -22.55 -11.37
N THR A 17 -12.27 -22.68 -10.92
CA THR A 17 -11.86 -22.56 -9.52
C THR A 17 -10.75 -21.53 -9.39
N ALA A 18 -10.87 -20.67 -8.38
CA ALA A 18 -9.92 -19.60 -8.07
C ALA A 18 -9.52 -19.67 -6.59
N ALA A 19 -8.23 -19.89 -6.32
CA ALA A 19 -7.74 -20.01 -4.94
C ALA A 19 -7.43 -18.64 -4.32
N ASP A 20 -7.90 -18.40 -3.09
CA ASP A 20 -7.52 -17.23 -2.29
C ASP A 20 -6.00 -17.11 -2.18
N ASP A 21 -5.51 -15.87 -2.14
CA ASP A 21 -4.09 -15.56 -2.04
C ASP A 21 -3.82 -14.63 -0.84
N ALA A 22 -2.62 -14.74 -0.27
CA ALA A 22 -2.19 -13.91 0.85
C ALA A 22 -0.71 -13.54 0.68
N VAL A 23 -0.43 -12.25 0.64
CA VAL A 23 0.94 -11.74 0.49
C VAL A 23 1.23 -10.64 1.50
N THR A 24 2.52 -10.46 1.78
CA THR A 24 3.02 -9.44 2.69
C THR A 24 3.94 -8.49 1.95
N THR A 25 3.86 -7.21 2.27
CA THR A 25 4.79 -6.19 1.79
C THR A 25 5.12 -5.21 2.90
N ASN A 26 6.10 -4.35 2.69
CA ASN A 26 6.30 -3.17 3.51
C ASN A 26 5.43 -2.04 2.96
N GLU A 27 5.11 -1.04 3.78
CA GLU A 27 4.52 0.19 3.26
C GLU A 27 5.42 0.84 2.21
N ASP A 28 4.79 1.60 1.31
CA ASP A 28 5.40 2.20 0.12
C ASP A 28 6.07 1.24 -0.87
N ALA A 29 6.01 -0.07 -0.62
CA ALA A 29 6.54 -1.09 -1.50
C ALA A 29 5.42 -1.84 -2.22
N ALA A 30 5.39 -1.73 -3.54
CA ALA A 30 4.51 -2.55 -4.37
C ALA A 30 4.88 -4.03 -4.26
N VAL A 31 3.86 -4.90 -4.35
CA VAL A 31 4.00 -6.35 -4.33
C VAL A 31 3.19 -6.98 -5.45
N SER A 32 3.77 -8.01 -6.08
CA SER A 32 3.09 -8.80 -7.09
C SER A 32 2.79 -10.20 -6.58
N GLY A 33 1.69 -10.76 -7.04
CA GLY A 33 1.26 -12.12 -6.72
C GLY A 33 0.39 -12.69 -7.84
N ALA A 34 -0.22 -13.84 -7.58
CA ALA A 34 -1.12 -14.47 -8.54
C ALA A 34 -2.16 -15.33 -7.84
N VAL A 35 -3.41 -15.19 -8.27
CA VAL A 35 -4.48 -16.12 -7.93
C VAL A 35 -4.30 -17.37 -8.79
N ILE A 36 -4.31 -18.55 -8.16
CA ILE A 36 -4.21 -19.82 -8.90
C ILE A 36 -5.59 -20.17 -9.48
N LEU A 37 -5.63 -20.27 -10.81
CA LEU A 37 -6.82 -20.55 -11.59
C LEU A 37 -6.77 -21.97 -12.14
N ASN A 38 -7.89 -22.68 -12.09
CA ASN A 38 -8.01 -24.00 -12.69
C ASN A 38 -9.43 -24.26 -13.19
N ASP A 39 -9.54 -24.98 -14.29
CA ASP A 39 -10.81 -25.46 -14.83
C ASP A 39 -10.65 -26.91 -15.28
N ILE A 40 -11.67 -27.73 -15.01
CA ILE A 40 -11.60 -29.17 -15.22
C ILE A 40 -11.87 -29.56 -16.68
N ASP A 41 -12.62 -28.74 -17.41
CA ASP A 41 -12.86 -28.89 -18.85
C ASP A 41 -11.66 -28.41 -19.67
N GLY A 42 -10.77 -27.62 -19.05
CA GLY A 42 -9.57 -27.06 -19.66
C GLY A 42 -9.88 -25.79 -20.45
N ASP A 43 -10.97 -25.11 -20.11
CA ASP A 43 -11.38 -23.86 -20.73
C ASP A 43 -10.38 -22.73 -20.45
N ALA A 44 -10.32 -21.78 -21.37
CA ALA A 44 -9.45 -20.63 -21.22
C ALA A 44 -10.05 -19.65 -20.19
N LEU A 45 -9.30 -19.40 -19.12
CA LEU A 45 -9.77 -18.57 -18.01
C LEU A 45 -9.38 -17.11 -18.18
N THR A 46 -10.30 -16.21 -17.86
CA THR A 46 -10.06 -14.76 -17.83
C THR A 46 -10.30 -14.22 -16.43
N ALA A 47 -9.25 -13.69 -15.82
CA ALA A 47 -9.33 -12.96 -14.56
C ALA A 47 -9.60 -11.47 -14.77
N THR A 48 -10.35 -10.89 -13.84
CA THR A 48 -10.63 -9.45 -13.77
C THR A 48 -10.65 -8.99 -12.32
N LEU A 49 -10.41 -7.70 -12.09
CA LEU A 49 -10.59 -7.10 -10.77
C LEU A 49 -12.07 -7.14 -10.40
N GLY A 50 -12.40 -7.76 -9.27
CA GLY A 50 -13.71 -7.71 -8.65
C GLY A 50 -13.87 -6.44 -7.81
N THR A 51 -13.76 -6.57 -6.49
CA THR A 51 -13.79 -5.44 -5.55
C THR A 51 -12.39 -4.87 -5.38
N ALA A 52 -12.26 -3.55 -5.55
CA ALA A 52 -11.01 -2.85 -5.33
C ALA A 52 -10.61 -2.80 -3.83
N PRO A 53 -9.31 -2.72 -3.54
CA PRO A 53 -8.82 -2.46 -2.18
C PRO A 53 -9.17 -1.05 -1.70
N THR A 54 -9.15 -0.82 -0.38
CA THR A 54 -9.46 0.50 0.20
C THR A 54 -8.24 1.33 0.55
N ASN A 55 -7.08 0.69 0.76
CA ASN A 55 -5.87 1.33 1.26
C ASN A 55 -4.70 1.18 0.27
N GLY A 56 -5.01 1.06 -1.01
CA GLY A 56 -4.02 0.95 -2.08
C GLY A 56 -4.68 0.91 -3.45
N THR A 57 -3.89 0.57 -4.46
CA THR A 57 -4.35 0.34 -5.83
C THR A 57 -3.87 -1.01 -6.31
N VAL A 58 -4.63 -1.64 -7.20
CA VAL A 58 -4.27 -2.93 -7.78
C VAL A 58 -4.53 -2.95 -9.28
N ILE A 59 -3.62 -3.59 -10.00
CA ILE A 59 -3.80 -3.98 -11.40
C ILE A 59 -3.86 -5.50 -11.43
N VAL A 60 -4.96 -6.06 -11.95
CA VAL A 60 -5.14 -7.50 -12.18
C VAL A 60 -5.06 -7.76 -13.68
N ASN A 61 -4.19 -8.70 -14.07
CA ASN A 61 -4.06 -9.17 -15.44
C ASN A 61 -5.00 -10.34 -15.70
N THR A 62 -5.28 -10.61 -16.99
CA THR A 62 -6.23 -11.66 -17.39
C THR A 62 -5.79 -13.08 -17.03
N ASP A 63 -4.50 -13.29 -16.74
CA ASP A 63 -3.95 -14.57 -16.32
C ASP A 63 -4.02 -14.81 -14.80
N GLY A 64 -4.62 -13.88 -14.04
CA GLY A 64 -4.73 -13.95 -12.58
C GLY A 64 -3.54 -13.38 -11.83
N THR A 65 -2.47 -12.96 -12.52
CA THR A 65 -1.39 -12.19 -11.89
C THR A 65 -1.85 -10.79 -11.54
N TYR A 66 -1.29 -10.22 -10.48
CA TYR A 66 -1.64 -8.88 -10.04
C TYR A 66 -0.44 -8.12 -9.48
N THR A 67 -0.55 -6.81 -9.42
CA THR A 67 0.37 -5.93 -8.69
C THR A 67 -0.43 -4.97 -7.82
N TYR A 68 -0.20 -5.04 -6.52
CA TYR A 68 -0.76 -4.15 -5.51
C TYR A 68 0.28 -3.10 -5.10
N THR A 69 -0.15 -1.85 -4.99
CA THR A 69 0.65 -0.74 -4.45
C THR A 69 -0.11 -0.15 -3.26
N PRO A 70 0.43 -0.23 -2.02
CA PRO A 70 -0.16 0.44 -0.87
C PRO A 70 -0.36 1.93 -1.13
N ALA A 71 -1.33 2.55 -0.45
CA ALA A 71 -1.33 4.01 -0.29
C ALA A 71 -0.07 4.42 0.49
N ALA A 72 0.40 5.64 0.24
CA ALA A 72 1.55 6.18 0.98
C ALA A 72 1.27 6.13 2.48
N ASP A 73 2.27 5.73 3.26
CA ASP A 73 2.26 5.71 4.72
C ASP A 73 1.16 4.79 5.33
N PHE A 74 0.60 3.88 4.52
CA PHE A 74 -0.39 2.91 5.00
C PHE A 74 0.28 1.63 5.48
N ASN A 75 0.04 1.32 6.74
CA ASN A 75 0.31 0.02 7.34
C ASN A 75 -0.98 -0.65 7.84
N GLY A 76 -1.03 -1.98 7.77
CA GLY A 76 -2.20 -2.78 8.18
C GLY A 76 -2.63 -3.79 7.12
N THR A 77 -3.91 -4.19 7.16
CA THR A 77 -4.46 -5.17 6.22
C THR A 77 -5.34 -4.50 5.18
N ASP A 78 -5.20 -4.94 3.94
CA ASP A 78 -6.05 -4.54 2.82
C ASP A 78 -6.50 -5.78 2.03
N THR A 79 -7.61 -5.68 1.30
CA THR A 79 -8.19 -6.82 0.60
C THR A 79 -8.82 -6.40 -0.72
N PHE A 80 -8.66 -7.23 -1.75
CA PHE A 80 -9.39 -7.09 -3.01
C PHE A 80 -9.84 -8.48 -3.50
N THR A 81 -10.74 -8.52 -4.48
CA THR A 81 -11.17 -9.81 -5.07
C THR A 81 -10.83 -9.89 -6.55
N VAL A 82 -10.61 -11.11 -7.04
CA VAL A 82 -10.38 -11.42 -8.45
C VAL A 82 -11.52 -12.30 -8.93
N SER A 83 -12.26 -11.84 -9.93
CA SER A 83 -13.33 -12.62 -10.57
C SER A 83 -12.78 -13.33 -11.80
N VAL A 84 -13.19 -14.58 -11.99
CA VAL A 84 -12.67 -15.48 -13.03
C VAL A 84 -13.85 -16.03 -13.81
N ASP A 85 -13.74 -16.00 -15.13
CA ASP A 85 -14.76 -16.46 -16.08
C ASP A 85 -14.13 -17.45 -17.08
N ASP A 86 -14.85 -18.53 -17.39
CA ASP A 86 -14.42 -19.58 -18.33
C ASP A 86 -14.86 -19.34 -19.79
N GLY A 87 -15.59 -18.26 -20.07
CA GLY A 87 -16.17 -17.96 -21.38
C GLY A 87 -17.37 -18.81 -21.77
N ASN A 88 -17.72 -19.80 -20.97
CA ASN A 88 -18.74 -20.82 -21.20
C ASN A 88 -19.89 -20.77 -20.19
N GLY A 89 -19.85 -19.79 -19.27
CA GLY A 89 -20.92 -19.46 -18.33
C GLY A 89 -20.64 -19.87 -16.89
N GLY A 90 -19.46 -20.42 -16.60
CA GLY A 90 -18.96 -20.64 -15.25
C GLY A 90 -18.10 -19.48 -14.77
N THR A 91 -18.26 -19.14 -13.49
CA THR A 91 -17.49 -18.08 -12.84
C THR A 91 -17.10 -18.46 -11.42
N ASP A 92 -15.96 -17.95 -10.94
CA ASP A 92 -15.55 -18.04 -9.55
C ASP A 92 -14.92 -16.73 -9.06
N THR A 93 -14.68 -16.59 -7.76
CA THR A 93 -14.05 -15.40 -7.16
C THR A 93 -13.08 -15.79 -6.05
N ALA A 94 -11.85 -15.29 -6.16
CA ALA A 94 -10.83 -15.39 -5.11
C ALA A 94 -10.70 -14.08 -4.33
N THR A 95 -10.41 -14.19 -3.04
CA THR A 95 -10.02 -13.08 -2.18
C THR A 95 -8.51 -13.02 -2.07
N VAL A 96 -7.95 -11.83 -2.27
CA VAL A 96 -6.52 -11.57 -2.02
C VAL A 96 -6.40 -10.70 -0.78
N THR A 97 -5.65 -11.18 0.21
CA THR A 97 -5.35 -10.46 1.45
C THR A 97 -3.93 -9.95 1.44
N ILE A 98 -3.74 -8.64 1.62
CA ILE A 98 -2.44 -8.00 1.71
C ILE A 98 -2.19 -7.60 3.17
N THR A 99 -1.04 -7.98 3.71
CA THR A 99 -0.54 -7.42 4.98
C THR A 99 0.62 -6.47 4.70
N VAL A 100 0.44 -5.20 5.04
CA VAL A 100 1.42 -4.13 4.87
C VAL A 100 2.10 -3.87 6.22
N SER A 101 3.41 -4.09 6.27
CA SER A 101 4.22 -3.91 7.48
C SER A 101 4.73 -2.47 7.56
N PRO A 102 4.71 -1.85 8.76
CA PRO A 102 5.26 -0.51 8.93
C PRO A 102 6.78 -0.49 8.68
N GLN A 103 7.26 0.65 8.21
CA GLN A 103 8.65 1.05 8.06
C GLN A 103 8.82 2.42 8.68
N ASN A 104 9.92 2.60 9.42
CA ASN A 104 10.16 3.86 10.09
C ASN A 104 10.48 4.96 9.07
N ASP A 105 9.70 6.03 9.09
CA ASP A 105 9.91 7.25 8.35
C ASP A 105 10.89 8.18 9.06
N ALA A 106 11.62 8.97 8.29
CA ALA A 106 12.50 9.97 8.87
C ALA A 106 11.68 11.22 9.27
N PRO A 107 12.00 11.86 10.41
CA PRO A 107 11.35 13.10 10.76
C PRO A 107 11.69 14.20 9.76
N THR A 108 10.70 15.04 9.49
CA THR A 108 10.77 16.19 8.60
C THR A 108 10.67 17.48 9.39
N ALA A 109 11.36 18.52 8.91
CA ALA A 109 11.33 19.87 9.47
C ALA A 109 11.17 20.88 8.33
N ALA A 110 10.38 21.93 8.56
CA ALA A 110 10.22 23.02 7.61
C ALA A 110 11.28 24.12 7.84
N ASP A 111 11.84 24.66 6.76
CA ASP A 111 12.74 25.80 6.83
C ASP A 111 11.98 27.07 7.24
N ASP A 112 12.46 27.76 8.27
CA ASP A 112 11.91 29.03 8.72
C ASP A 112 12.83 30.19 8.36
N ALA A 113 12.22 31.30 7.92
CA ALA A 113 12.92 32.56 7.72
C ALA A 113 12.29 33.64 8.61
N VAL A 114 13.11 34.24 9.46
CA VAL A 114 12.71 35.36 10.32
C VAL A 114 13.66 36.54 10.12
N THR A 115 13.10 37.74 10.18
CA THR A 115 13.86 38.99 10.16
C THR A 115 13.60 39.75 11.44
N THR A 116 14.64 40.37 11.99
CA THR A 116 14.56 41.25 13.15
C THR A 116 15.46 42.45 12.94
N ASN A 117 15.21 43.53 13.67
CA ASN A 117 16.11 44.67 13.71
C ASN A 117 17.36 44.32 14.52
N GLU A 118 18.45 45.06 14.30
CA GLU A 118 19.60 45.02 15.20
C GLU A 118 19.17 45.22 16.66
N ASP A 119 19.86 44.53 17.57
CA ASP A 119 19.61 44.55 19.02
C ASP A 119 18.20 44.08 19.48
N VAL A 120 17.39 43.51 18.57
CA VAL A 120 16.06 42.99 18.89
C VAL A 120 16.05 41.48 18.77
N ALA A 121 15.87 40.79 19.90
CA ALA A 121 15.71 39.34 19.90
C ALA A 121 14.40 38.93 19.20
N VAL A 122 14.44 37.79 18.52
CA VAL A 122 13.28 37.19 17.85
C VAL A 122 13.15 35.73 18.23
N SER A 123 11.92 35.30 18.51
CA SER A 123 11.60 33.91 18.81
C SER A 123 10.74 33.31 17.70
N GLY A 124 10.91 32.02 17.47
CA GLY A 124 10.16 31.25 16.50
C GLY A 124 10.06 29.79 16.91
N ALA A 125 9.47 28.97 16.05
CA ALA A 125 9.38 27.54 16.25
C ALA A 125 9.45 26.82 14.91
N VAL A 126 10.32 25.80 14.84
CA VAL A 126 10.39 24.88 13.70
C VAL A 126 9.27 23.87 13.85
N ILE A 127 8.46 23.72 12.81
CA ILE A 127 7.44 22.67 12.76
C ILE A 127 8.14 21.35 12.45
N LEU A 128 8.13 20.44 13.43
CA LEU A 128 8.65 19.08 13.31
C LEU A 128 7.48 18.12 13.05
N ASN A 129 7.66 17.18 12.12
CA ASN A 129 6.66 16.18 11.79
C ASN A 129 7.30 14.82 11.52
N ASP A 130 6.64 13.76 11.95
CA ASP A 130 7.06 12.39 11.73
C ASP A 130 5.80 11.54 11.49
N ILE A 131 5.84 10.72 10.44
CA ILE A 131 4.67 9.99 9.95
C ILE A 131 4.29 8.87 10.93
N ASP A 132 5.27 8.23 11.56
CA ASP A 132 5.07 7.22 12.60
C ASP A 132 4.52 7.80 13.91
N GLY A 133 4.58 9.13 14.06
CA GLY A 133 4.16 9.83 15.27
C GLY A 133 5.18 9.74 16.41
N ASP A 134 6.45 9.51 16.07
CA ASP A 134 7.53 9.48 17.05
C ASP A 134 7.70 10.82 17.76
N VAL A 135 8.14 10.77 19.02
CA VAL A 135 8.44 11.98 19.79
C VAL A 135 9.73 12.60 19.28
N LEU A 136 9.62 13.80 18.70
CA LEU A 136 10.74 14.51 18.10
C LEU A 136 11.46 15.42 19.07
N THR A 137 12.76 15.61 18.83
CA THR A 137 13.58 16.57 19.57
C THR A 137 14.40 17.43 18.62
N ALA A 138 14.40 18.74 18.85
CA ALA A 138 15.24 19.69 18.12
C ALA A 138 16.58 19.93 18.82
N THR A 139 17.62 20.11 18.00
CA THR A 139 18.95 20.54 18.45
C THR A 139 19.52 21.56 17.48
N LEU A 140 20.37 22.46 17.98
CA LEU A 140 21.04 23.44 17.14
C LEU A 140 22.09 22.75 16.27
N GLY A 141 21.89 22.74 14.95
CA GLY A 141 22.86 22.23 14.00
C GLY A 141 24.07 23.14 13.81
N THR A 142 23.83 24.35 13.28
CA THR A 142 24.89 25.34 13.01
C THR A 142 24.60 26.65 13.72
N ALA A 143 25.59 27.18 14.45
CA ALA A 143 25.46 28.46 15.13
C ALA A 143 25.45 29.64 14.12
N PRO A 144 24.68 30.71 14.39
CA PRO A 144 24.67 31.90 13.55
C PRO A 144 26.00 32.66 13.63
N THR A 145 26.37 33.37 12.57
CA THR A 145 27.62 34.14 12.50
C THR A 145 27.55 35.52 13.17
N ASN A 146 26.35 36.09 13.36
CA ASN A 146 26.15 37.49 13.81
C ASN A 146 25.21 37.60 15.03
N GLY A 147 25.32 36.66 15.97
CA GLY A 147 24.44 36.59 17.12
C GLY A 147 24.57 35.27 17.88
N THR A 148 23.62 35.02 18.76
CA THR A 148 23.45 33.73 19.44
C THR A 148 22.05 33.20 19.24
N VAL A 149 21.89 31.88 19.19
CA VAL A 149 20.59 31.22 19.17
C VAL A 149 20.51 30.18 20.27
N VAL A 150 19.39 30.14 20.97
CA VAL A 150 19.03 29.07 21.90
C VAL A 150 17.88 28.28 21.27
N VAL A 151 18.06 26.98 21.12
CA VAL A 151 17.04 26.05 20.60
C VAL A 151 16.60 25.15 21.74
N ASN A 152 15.30 25.04 21.96
CA ASN A 152 14.68 24.13 22.90
C ASN A 152 14.36 22.80 22.19
N THR A 153 14.21 21.73 22.96
CA THR A 153 13.93 20.39 22.42
C THR A 153 12.57 20.29 21.73
N ASP A 154 11.63 21.19 22.03
CA ASP A 154 10.30 21.25 21.43
C ASP A 154 10.28 21.98 20.06
N GLY A 155 11.44 22.35 19.52
CA GLY A 155 11.54 23.07 18.25
C GLY A 155 11.42 24.59 18.36
N THR A 156 11.09 25.13 19.54
CA THR A 156 11.11 26.58 19.74
C THR A 156 12.55 27.10 19.83
N TYR A 157 12.77 28.33 19.37
CA TYR A 157 14.08 28.97 19.44
C TYR A 157 13.98 30.46 19.74
N THR A 158 15.09 31.03 20.21
CA THR A 158 15.26 32.48 20.35
C THR A 158 16.62 32.88 19.81
N TYR A 159 16.62 33.77 18.82
CA TYR A 159 17.81 34.40 18.26
C TYR A 159 18.01 35.79 18.88
N THR A 160 19.26 36.13 19.21
CA THR A 160 19.67 37.44 19.70
C THR A 160 20.82 37.94 18.82
N PRO A 161 20.65 39.05 18.07
CA PRO A 161 21.74 39.68 17.33
C PRO A 161 22.91 40.08 18.26
N ALA A 162 24.14 40.05 17.73
CA ALA A 162 25.35 40.49 18.43
C ALA A 162 25.63 41.99 18.23
#